data_AF-A0A7S2CK98-F1
#
_entry.id   AF-A0A7S2CK98-F1
#
_cell.length_a   1.000
_cell.length_b   1.000
_cell.length_c   1.000
_cell.angle_alpha   90.00
_cell.angle_beta   90.00
_cell.angle_gamma   90.00
#
_symmetry.space_group_name_H-M   'P 1'
#
loop_
_entity.id
_entity.type
_entity.pdbx_description
1 polymer ?
#
loop_
_entity_poly.entity_id
_entity_poly.type
_entity_poly.pdbx_seq_one_letter_code
_entity_poly.pdbx_strand_id
1 'polypeptide(L)'
;SSAANLVCDAPTATAVDYIAPELGDERGGVSGSTHINPVSSGTSGMVEALVKHAPTNNDLERWGVVVQQLRAVVSRALPGFLVSLVGSVASGLALTQSDCDFELHELAAQPGSTDGSNGSVDARDEELLQQLASALVAEGMQGCEVVITRSKAPSIIKYRHGGVAVDVSLRRLTVHGASVGKAKALFVRSHCTHTHVRCLQLLVKQWAKARGLINPTAGRLNSFSWALMVIFYLQQRALHLLTNTDDEAEDVILADEANKPREGEHRQQEDLEFWDTLACSHSSAFTSQLAALLSKFFAFWSDFDLNCVASVRLGRCIPTADALCAHTSRA
;
A
#
# COMPACT_ATOMS: atom_id res chain seq x y z
N SER A 1 35.12 -23.93 11.71
CA SER A 1 34.35 -24.15 12.95
C SER A 1 33.79 -22.81 13.39
N SER A 2 32.45 -22.67 13.30
CA SER A 2 31.53 -21.69 13.94
C SER A 2 31.93 -20.20 14.02
N ALA A 3 31.16 -19.19 13.61
CA ALA A 3 29.71 -18.98 13.47
C ALA A 3 29.49 -17.90 12.38
N ALA A 4 28.56 -17.95 11.41
CA ALA A 4 27.13 -18.26 11.42
C ALA A 4 26.35 -17.40 12.42
N ASN A 5 26.04 -16.15 12.04
CA ASN A 5 24.89 -15.36 12.52
C ASN A 5 24.82 -14.03 11.76
N LEU A 6 24.18 -14.03 10.59
CA LEU A 6 23.46 -12.87 10.08
C LEU A 6 22.08 -13.40 9.73
N VAL A 7 21.15 -12.95 10.56
CA VAL A 7 19.80 -13.48 10.75
C VAL A 7 19.02 -13.36 9.44
N CYS A 8 18.82 -14.52 8.81
CA CYS A 8 17.82 -14.73 7.79
C CYS A 8 16.46 -14.75 8.49
N ASP A 9 15.84 -13.60 8.69
CA ASP A 9 14.45 -13.54 9.16
C ASP A 9 13.50 -13.93 8.02
N ALA A 10 13.25 -15.23 7.94
CA ALA A 10 11.91 -15.67 7.62
C ALA A 10 11.00 -15.27 8.80
N PRO A 11 9.81 -14.76 8.50
CA PRO A 11 8.68 -15.63 8.74
C PRO A 11 7.96 -15.90 7.43
N THR A 12 7.96 -17.18 7.06
CA THR A 12 6.82 -17.85 6.46
C THR A 12 5.61 -17.67 7.40
N ALA A 13 5.00 -16.50 7.34
CA ALA A 13 3.69 -16.18 7.89
C ALA A 13 3.03 -15.25 6.86
N THR A 14 2.48 -15.92 5.83
CA THR A 14 1.16 -15.61 5.29
C THR A 14 0.81 -14.12 5.16
N ALA A 15 0.98 -13.62 3.94
CA ALA A 15 0.09 -12.57 3.41
C ALA A 15 -1.41 -12.98 3.41
N VAL A 16 -1.74 -14.17 3.94
CA VAL A 16 -3.02 -14.86 3.97
C VAL A 16 -3.71 -14.74 5.35
N ASP A 17 -3.00 -14.52 6.46
CA ASP A 17 -3.59 -14.69 7.80
C ASP A 17 -4.43 -13.50 8.31
N TYR A 18 -4.60 -12.44 7.52
CA TYR A 18 -5.35 -11.24 7.93
C TYR A 18 -6.48 -10.83 6.97
N ILE A 19 -6.87 -11.70 6.02
CA ILE A 19 -7.91 -11.38 5.03
C ILE A 19 -9.32 -11.79 5.50
N ALA A 20 -9.44 -12.55 6.58
CA ALA A 20 -10.72 -12.77 7.24
C ALA A 20 -10.56 -12.82 8.76
N PRO A 21 -11.18 -11.88 9.47
CA PRO A 21 -12.03 -12.31 10.56
C PRO A 21 -13.43 -11.68 10.46
N GLU A 22 -14.43 -12.53 10.65
CA GLU A 22 -15.82 -12.16 11.00
C GLU A 22 -16.70 -11.50 9.94
N LEU A 23 -16.87 -12.16 8.79
CA LEU A 23 -18.18 -12.18 8.12
C LEU A 23 -18.68 -13.64 8.19
N GLY A 24 -19.60 -13.87 9.12
CA GLY A 24 -19.94 -15.18 9.69
C GLY A 24 -20.32 -16.26 8.70
N ASP A 25 -19.92 -17.48 9.08
CA ASP A 25 -20.43 -18.76 8.61
C ASP A 25 -21.86 -18.96 9.12
N GLU A 26 -22.86 -18.66 8.29
CA GLU A 26 -24.22 -19.18 8.48
C GLU A 26 -24.49 -20.32 7.49
N ARG A 27 -23.90 -21.48 7.76
CA ARG A 27 -24.48 -22.76 7.33
C ARG A 27 -25.01 -23.53 8.53
N GLY A 28 -26.06 -22.99 9.14
CA GLY A 28 -26.94 -23.71 10.06
C GLY A 28 -28.33 -23.80 9.44
N GLY A 29 -28.74 -24.97 8.97
CA GLY A 29 -30.09 -25.18 8.46
C GLY A 29 -31.11 -25.12 9.60
N VAL A 30 -32.04 -24.16 9.55
CA VAL A 30 -33.35 -24.25 10.21
C VAL A 30 -34.40 -23.57 9.32
N SER A 31 -35.40 -24.36 8.95
CA SER A 31 -36.64 -23.91 8.32
C SER A 31 -37.40 -22.99 9.28
N GLY A 32 -37.55 -21.71 8.92
CA GLY A 32 -38.33 -20.74 9.71
C GLY A 32 -38.56 -19.45 8.92
N SER A 33 -39.76 -19.30 8.37
CA SER A 33 -40.24 -18.06 7.75
C SER A 33 -40.32 -16.95 8.79
N THR A 34 -39.44 -15.95 8.70
CA THR A 34 -39.62 -14.66 9.39
C THR A 34 -39.16 -13.53 8.48
N HIS A 35 -40.13 -12.69 8.11
CA HIS A 35 -39.96 -11.45 7.36
C HIS A 35 -38.86 -10.57 7.99
N ILE A 36 -37.78 -10.33 7.24
CA ILE A 36 -36.79 -9.30 7.57
C ILE A 36 -37.29 -8.00 6.95
N ASN A 37 -37.64 -7.02 7.80
CA ASN A 37 -37.94 -5.66 7.36
C ASN A 37 -36.68 -5.00 6.75
N PRO A 38 -36.82 -4.20 5.69
CA PRO A 38 -35.68 -3.65 4.97
C PRO A 38 -35.00 -2.56 5.82
N VAL A 39 -33.80 -2.88 6.32
CA VAL A 39 -32.86 -1.86 6.81
C VAL A 39 -32.48 -0.97 5.62
N SER A 40 -32.36 0.33 5.88
CA SER A 40 -32.14 1.41 4.90
C SER A 40 -31.17 1.04 3.77
N SER A 41 -31.62 1.17 2.52
CA SER A 41 -30.96 0.66 1.30
C SER A 41 -29.52 1.13 1.04
N GLY A 42 -29.05 2.19 1.72
CA GLY A 42 -27.70 2.76 1.51
C GLY A 42 -26.57 2.04 2.26
N THR A 43 -26.84 1.44 3.42
CA THR A 43 -25.80 0.80 4.26
C THR A 43 -25.44 -0.61 3.78
N SER A 44 -26.44 -1.39 3.32
CA SER A 44 -26.23 -2.71 2.69
C SER A 44 -25.28 -2.63 1.49
N GLY A 45 -25.42 -1.59 0.66
CA GLY A 45 -24.62 -1.42 -0.56
C GLY A 45 -23.12 -1.21 -0.31
N MET A 46 -22.71 -0.68 0.85
CA MET A 46 -21.29 -0.48 1.18
C MET A 46 -20.57 -1.80 1.49
N VAL A 47 -21.22 -2.67 2.26
CA VAL A 47 -20.70 -4.02 2.56
C VAL A 47 -20.66 -4.85 1.29
N GLU A 48 -21.72 -4.78 0.47
CA GLU A 48 -21.75 -5.45 -0.83
C GLU A 48 -20.61 -4.97 -1.75
N ALA A 49 -20.33 -3.67 -1.82
CA ALA A 49 -19.22 -3.13 -2.60
C ALA A 49 -17.86 -3.64 -2.10
N LEU A 50 -17.64 -3.66 -0.78
CA LEU A 50 -16.44 -4.20 -0.16
C LEU A 50 -16.25 -5.68 -0.51
N VAL A 51 -17.27 -6.51 -0.29
CA VAL A 51 -17.23 -7.94 -0.56
C VAL A 51 -17.01 -8.23 -2.05
N LYS A 52 -17.71 -7.52 -2.93
CA LYS A 52 -17.61 -7.70 -4.39
C LYS A 52 -16.20 -7.51 -4.92
N HIS A 53 -15.42 -6.63 -4.33
CA HIS A 53 -14.08 -6.29 -4.79
C HIS A 53 -12.96 -6.77 -3.85
N ALA A 54 -13.30 -7.46 -2.76
CA ALA A 54 -12.33 -8.06 -1.86
C ALA A 54 -11.52 -9.15 -2.58
N PRO A 55 -10.22 -9.31 -2.25
CA PRO A 55 -9.44 -10.44 -2.72
C PRO A 55 -10.07 -11.78 -2.32
N THR A 56 -10.16 -12.70 -3.27
CA THR A 56 -10.58 -14.10 -3.01
C THR A 56 -9.37 -14.97 -2.68
N ASN A 57 -9.57 -16.17 -2.11
CA ASN A 57 -8.48 -17.13 -1.87
C ASN A 57 -7.70 -17.45 -3.15
N ASN A 58 -8.39 -17.55 -4.29
CA ASN A 58 -7.76 -17.74 -5.59
C ASN A 58 -6.92 -16.52 -6.04
N ASP A 59 -7.28 -15.30 -5.64
CA ASP A 59 -6.40 -14.14 -5.86
C ASP A 59 -5.11 -14.27 -5.05
N LEU A 60 -5.20 -14.68 -3.77
CA LEU A 60 -4.07 -14.85 -2.87
C LEU A 60 -3.10 -15.93 -3.35
N GLU A 61 -3.63 -17.07 -3.77
CA GLU A 61 -2.83 -18.17 -4.32
C GLU A 61 -2.09 -17.72 -5.58
N ARG A 62 -2.78 -17.04 -6.51
CA ARG A 62 -2.15 -16.53 -7.74
C ARG A 62 -1.05 -15.51 -7.44
N TRP A 63 -1.28 -14.57 -6.52
CA TRP A 63 -0.23 -13.64 -6.10
C TRP A 63 0.94 -14.35 -5.42
N GLY A 64 0.67 -15.36 -4.60
CA GLY A 64 1.70 -16.20 -3.96
C GLY A 64 2.60 -16.89 -5.00
N VAL A 65 1.99 -17.49 -6.03
CA VAL A 65 2.72 -18.12 -7.14
C VAL A 65 3.59 -17.10 -7.88
N VAL A 66 3.03 -15.93 -8.23
CA VAL A 66 3.79 -14.85 -8.89
C VAL A 66 5.00 -14.41 -8.06
N VAL A 67 4.83 -14.21 -6.76
CA VAL A 67 5.92 -13.80 -5.84
C VAL A 67 7.01 -14.86 -5.80
N GLN A 68 6.65 -16.13 -5.62
CA GLN A 68 7.63 -17.23 -5.56
C GLN A 68 8.37 -17.39 -6.88
N GLN A 69 7.65 -17.37 -8.00
CA GLN A 69 8.24 -17.54 -9.32
C GLN A 69 9.20 -16.38 -9.66
N LEU A 70 8.78 -15.12 -9.46
CA LEU A 70 9.66 -13.98 -9.77
C LEU A 70 10.94 -14.00 -8.92
N ARG A 71 10.85 -14.36 -7.63
CA ARG A 71 12.02 -14.53 -6.77
C ARG A 71 12.97 -15.60 -7.29
N ALA A 72 12.44 -16.74 -7.76
CA ALA A 72 13.23 -17.82 -8.32
C ALA A 72 13.90 -17.43 -9.65
N VAL A 73 13.22 -16.68 -10.52
CA VAL A 73 13.80 -16.18 -11.77
C VAL A 73 14.91 -15.18 -11.49
N VAL A 74 14.67 -14.20 -10.60
CA VAL A 74 15.66 -13.16 -10.28
C VAL A 74 16.90 -13.76 -9.63
N SER A 75 16.75 -14.71 -8.70
CA SER A 75 17.91 -15.33 -8.03
C SER A 75 18.81 -16.12 -8.99
N ARG A 76 18.24 -16.71 -10.06
CA ARG A 76 19.00 -17.41 -11.11
C ARG A 76 19.57 -16.45 -12.15
N ALA A 77 18.76 -15.52 -12.64
CA ALA A 77 19.09 -14.69 -13.78
C ALA A 77 19.96 -13.48 -13.42
N LEU A 78 19.80 -12.95 -12.20
CA LEU A 78 20.48 -11.73 -11.74
C LEU A 78 21.11 -11.95 -10.35
N PRO A 79 22.23 -12.69 -10.25
CA PRO A 79 22.96 -12.82 -8.99
C PRO A 79 23.32 -11.45 -8.39
N GLY A 80 23.08 -11.27 -7.09
CA GLY A 80 23.30 -9.99 -6.40
C GLY A 80 22.10 -9.03 -6.46
N PHE A 81 20.98 -9.44 -7.05
CA PHE A 81 19.72 -8.69 -7.01
C PHE A 81 18.65 -9.39 -6.16
N LEU A 82 17.74 -8.59 -5.63
CA LEU A 82 16.57 -9.03 -4.89
C LEU A 82 15.32 -8.28 -5.37
N VAL A 83 14.18 -8.96 -5.31
CA VAL A 83 12.86 -8.35 -5.53
C VAL A 83 12.06 -8.23 -4.24
N SER A 84 11.47 -7.06 -4.03
CA SER A 84 10.51 -6.80 -2.96
C SER A 84 9.11 -6.61 -3.55
N LEU A 85 8.11 -7.30 -2.97
CA LEU A 85 6.71 -7.02 -3.27
C LEU A 85 6.34 -5.66 -2.67
N VAL A 86 5.71 -4.81 -3.48
CA VAL A 86 5.29 -3.46 -3.08
C VAL A 86 3.84 -3.22 -3.51
N GLY A 87 3.39 -1.97 -3.45
CA GLY A 87 2.08 -1.59 -3.97
C GLY A 87 0.91 -2.19 -3.17
N SER A 88 -0.21 -2.38 -3.85
CA SER A 88 -1.49 -2.68 -3.20
C SER A 88 -1.51 -4.06 -2.51
N VAL A 89 -0.84 -5.05 -3.09
CA VAL A 89 -0.75 -6.40 -2.53
C VAL A 89 0.08 -6.37 -1.25
N ALA A 90 1.25 -5.72 -1.27
CA ALA A 90 2.09 -5.59 -0.07
C ALA A 90 1.43 -4.77 1.05
N SER A 91 0.65 -3.73 0.70
CA SER A 91 0.02 -2.85 1.68
C SER A 91 -1.28 -3.40 2.28
N GLY A 92 -1.77 -4.56 1.80
CA GLY A 92 -3.05 -5.13 2.24
C GLY A 92 -4.30 -4.41 1.70
N LEU A 93 -4.12 -3.52 0.72
CA LEU A 93 -5.20 -2.75 0.07
C LEU A 93 -5.48 -3.24 -1.36
N ALA A 94 -5.07 -4.45 -1.70
CA ALA A 94 -5.42 -5.06 -2.98
C ALA A 94 -6.92 -5.31 -3.08
N LEU A 95 -7.45 -5.08 -4.28
CA LEU A 95 -8.78 -5.54 -4.69
C LEU A 95 -8.61 -6.81 -5.53
N THR A 96 -9.69 -7.56 -5.76
CA THR A 96 -9.67 -8.64 -6.75
C THR A 96 -9.11 -8.14 -8.08
N GLN A 97 -8.34 -8.98 -8.76
CA GLN A 97 -7.64 -8.66 -10.01
C GLN A 97 -6.60 -7.53 -9.92
N SER A 98 -6.14 -7.16 -8.71
CA SER A 98 -4.98 -6.26 -8.60
C SER A 98 -3.74 -6.89 -9.25
N ASP A 99 -2.94 -6.02 -9.83
CA ASP A 99 -1.57 -6.30 -10.25
C ASP A 99 -0.66 -6.61 -9.05
N CYS A 100 0.49 -7.23 -9.36
CA CYS A 100 1.59 -7.32 -8.42
C CYS A 100 2.69 -6.35 -8.82
N ASP A 101 2.94 -5.38 -7.95
CA ASP A 101 4.05 -4.45 -8.10
C ASP A 101 5.30 -4.98 -7.37
N PHE A 102 6.45 -4.90 -8.01
CA PHE A 102 7.73 -5.25 -7.42
C PHE A 102 8.75 -4.12 -7.62
N GLU A 103 9.69 -4.07 -6.68
CA GLU A 103 10.93 -3.32 -6.87
C GLU A 103 12.11 -4.29 -6.92
N LEU A 104 12.93 -4.14 -7.95
CA LEU A 104 14.19 -4.85 -8.15
C LEU A 104 15.34 -3.99 -7.62
N HIS A 105 16.17 -4.57 -6.75
CA HIS A 105 17.24 -3.87 -6.05
C HIS A 105 18.55 -4.64 -6.11
N GLU A 106 19.65 -3.91 -6.30
CA GLU A 106 21.02 -4.43 -6.20
C GLU A 106 21.43 -4.49 -4.71
N LEU A 107 21.92 -5.65 -4.24
CA LEU A 107 22.27 -5.88 -2.82
C LEU A 107 23.63 -5.32 -2.42
N ALA A 108 24.55 -5.21 -3.37
CA ALA A 108 25.86 -4.57 -3.21
C ALA A 108 26.29 -4.06 -4.58
N ALA A 109 26.85 -2.84 -4.63
CA ALA A 109 27.54 -2.38 -5.84
C ALA A 109 28.62 -3.42 -6.19
N GLN A 110 28.48 -4.08 -7.32
CA GLN A 110 29.43 -5.11 -7.74
C GLN A 110 30.85 -4.51 -7.74
N PRO A 111 31.83 -5.10 -7.03
CA PRO A 111 33.20 -4.59 -7.06
C PRO A 111 33.74 -4.71 -8.49
N GLY A 112 33.81 -3.58 -9.19
CA GLY A 112 34.03 -3.52 -10.63
C GLY A 112 33.09 -2.57 -11.38
N SER A 113 32.01 -2.09 -10.76
CA SER A 113 31.27 -0.91 -11.21
C SER A 113 32.05 0.36 -10.87
N THR A 114 33.28 0.45 -11.36
CA THR A 114 33.94 1.73 -11.49
C THR A 114 33.13 2.57 -12.49
N ASP A 115 33.02 3.86 -12.23
CA ASP A 115 32.52 4.91 -13.13
C ASP A 115 33.34 5.05 -14.44
N GLY A 116 33.83 3.93 -14.99
CA GLY A 116 34.77 3.86 -16.12
C GLY A 116 34.26 3.10 -17.34
N SER A 117 33.07 2.51 -17.31
CA SER A 117 32.38 2.12 -18.55
C SER A 117 31.69 3.37 -19.12
N ASN A 118 32.07 3.81 -20.31
CA ASN A 118 31.44 4.92 -21.06
C ASN A 118 29.93 4.72 -21.38
N GLY A 119 29.25 3.77 -20.75
CA GLY A 119 27.81 3.55 -20.88
C GLY A 119 27.04 4.47 -19.95
N SER A 120 26.01 5.14 -20.48
CA SER A 120 25.05 5.84 -19.62
C SER A 120 24.38 4.86 -18.67
N VAL A 121 24.01 5.33 -17.48
CA VAL A 121 23.21 4.58 -16.49
C VAL A 121 22.01 3.90 -17.14
N ASP A 122 21.35 4.57 -18.08
CA ASP A 122 20.21 4.05 -18.84
C ASP A 122 20.55 2.78 -19.64
N ALA A 123 21.77 2.65 -20.18
CA ALA A 123 22.18 1.50 -20.98
C ALA A 123 22.40 0.26 -20.11
N ARG A 124 22.97 0.43 -18.91
CA ARG A 124 23.11 -0.63 -17.91
C ARG A 124 21.74 -1.10 -17.43
N ASP A 125 20.86 -0.15 -17.10
CA ASP A 125 19.51 -0.44 -16.64
C ASP A 125 18.71 -1.18 -17.74
N GLU A 126 18.86 -0.77 -19.01
CA GLU A 126 18.25 -1.44 -20.16
C GLU A 126 18.77 -2.87 -20.37
N GLU A 127 20.08 -3.08 -20.33
CA GLU A 127 20.69 -4.42 -20.45
C GLU A 127 20.20 -5.36 -19.35
N LEU A 128 20.17 -4.89 -18.10
CA LEU A 128 19.71 -5.66 -16.96
C LEU A 128 18.23 -6.04 -17.07
N LEU A 129 17.39 -5.10 -17.50
CA LEU A 129 15.97 -5.37 -17.68
C LEU A 129 15.72 -6.29 -18.88
N GLN A 130 16.52 -6.19 -19.94
CA GLN A 130 16.43 -7.09 -21.09
C GLN A 130 16.86 -8.53 -20.74
N GLN A 131 17.90 -8.68 -19.88
CA GLN A 131 18.31 -9.97 -19.34
C GLN A 131 17.18 -10.60 -18.51
N LEU A 132 16.56 -9.83 -17.60
CA LEU A 132 15.44 -10.32 -16.80
C LEU A 132 14.22 -10.65 -17.67
N ALA A 133 13.88 -9.82 -18.65
CA ALA A 133 12.78 -10.08 -19.58
C ALA A 133 12.99 -11.40 -20.35
N SER A 134 14.21 -11.65 -20.82
CA SER A 134 14.56 -12.90 -21.52
C SER A 134 14.41 -14.12 -20.60
N ALA A 135 14.84 -14.01 -19.34
CA ALA A 135 14.67 -15.07 -18.35
C ALA A 135 13.19 -15.33 -18.00
N LEU A 136 12.37 -14.28 -17.89
CA LEU A 136 10.92 -14.41 -17.68
C LEU A 136 10.24 -15.11 -18.85
N VAL A 137 10.59 -14.76 -20.10
CA VAL A 137 10.04 -15.42 -21.29
C VAL A 137 10.41 -16.91 -21.34
N ALA A 138 11.65 -17.26 -20.98
CA ALA A 138 12.09 -18.65 -20.91
C ALA A 138 11.29 -19.49 -19.90
N GLU A 139 10.71 -18.86 -18.89
CA GLU A 139 9.88 -19.49 -17.85
C GLU A 139 8.38 -19.45 -18.18
N GLY A 140 8.01 -19.00 -19.38
CA GLY A 140 6.63 -19.01 -19.89
C GLY A 140 5.79 -17.78 -19.54
N MET A 141 6.41 -16.68 -19.10
CA MET A 141 5.70 -15.42 -18.81
C MET A 141 5.30 -14.74 -20.11
N GLN A 142 4.11 -14.14 -20.11
CA GLN A 142 3.50 -13.60 -21.32
C GLN A 142 3.63 -12.08 -21.37
N GLY A 143 3.85 -11.54 -22.57
CA GLY A 143 3.83 -10.09 -22.80
C GLY A 143 4.91 -9.32 -22.02
N CYS A 144 6.10 -9.89 -21.86
CA CYS A 144 7.23 -9.23 -21.22
C CYS A 144 7.68 -8.01 -22.04
N GLU A 145 7.40 -6.81 -21.54
CA GLU A 145 7.72 -5.52 -22.14
C GLU A 145 8.70 -4.76 -21.23
N VAL A 146 9.85 -4.36 -21.77
CA VAL A 146 10.80 -3.47 -21.10
C VAL A 146 10.47 -2.03 -21.48
N VAL A 147 10.24 -1.18 -20.48
CA VAL A 147 9.97 0.25 -20.67
C VAL A 147 11.06 1.06 -19.98
N ILE A 148 11.92 1.68 -20.79
CA ILE A 148 12.96 2.60 -20.33
C ILE A 148 12.41 4.02 -20.29
N THR A 149 12.49 4.66 -19.13
CA THR A 149 12.03 6.05 -18.94
C THR A 149 13.22 6.97 -18.80
N ARG A 150 13.25 8.02 -19.63
CA ARG A 150 14.22 9.12 -19.54
C ARG A 150 13.78 10.24 -18.57
N SER A 151 12.74 9.99 -17.79
CA SER A 151 12.19 10.90 -16.77
C SER A 151 12.58 10.45 -15.36
N LYS A 152 12.10 11.13 -14.31
CA LYS A 152 12.30 10.72 -12.90
C LYS A 152 11.57 9.41 -12.52
N ALA A 153 10.73 8.85 -13.40
CA ALA A 153 10.13 7.54 -13.19
C ALA A 153 11.19 6.42 -13.33
N PRO A 154 11.06 5.29 -12.62
CA PRO A 154 11.98 4.16 -12.79
C PRO A 154 11.68 3.38 -14.08
N SER A 155 12.72 2.84 -14.70
CA SER A 155 12.59 1.83 -15.76
C SER A 155 11.87 0.59 -15.21
N ILE A 156 11.02 -0.02 -16.02
CA ILE A 156 10.07 -1.04 -15.57
C ILE A 156 9.98 -2.18 -16.58
N ILE A 157 9.79 -3.41 -16.08
CA ILE A 157 9.32 -4.55 -16.87
C ILE A 157 7.86 -4.80 -16.54
N LYS A 158 7.04 -4.95 -17.57
CA LYS A 158 5.64 -5.35 -17.45
C LYS A 158 5.45 -6.73 -18.06
N TYR A 159 4.74 -7.61 -17.39
CA TYR A 159 4.40 -8.93 -17.93
C TYR A 159 3.12 -9.49 -17.30
N ARG A 160 2.70 -10.68 -17.76
CA ARG A 160 1.59 -11.43 -17.18
C ARG A 160 1.99 -12.86 -16.83
N HIS A 161 1.48 -13.34 -15.71
CA HIS A 161 1.63 -14.73 -15.27
C HIS A 161 0.36 -15.18 -14.54
N GLY A 162 -0.22 -16.33 -14.93
CA GLY A 162 -1.45 -16.85 -14.30
C GLY A 162 -2.65 -15.89 -14.36
N GLY A 163 -2.70 -15.00 -15.35
CA GLY A 163 -3.73 -13.95 -15.47
C GLY A 163 -3.48 -12.70 -14.61
N VAL A 164 -2.45 -12.69 -13.77
CA VAL A 164 -2.03 -11.53 -12.97
C VAL A 164 -1.11 -10.64 -13.81
N ALA A 165 -1.36 -9.33 -13.82
CA ALA A 165 -0.43 -8.35 -14.37
C ALA A 165 0.68 -8.06 -13.36
N VAL A 166 1.92 -7.96 -13.83
CA VAL A 166 3.08 -7.78 -12.98
C VAL A 166 3.96 -6.66 -13.50
N ASP A 167 4.31 -5.76 -12.59
CA ASP A 167 5.08 -4.55 -12.84
C ASP A 167 6.34 -4.59 -11.97
N VAL A 168 7.53 -4.69 -12.57
CA VAL A 168 8.82 -4.77 -11.87
C VAL A 168 9.64 -3.53 -12.16
N SER A 169 9.72 -2.63 -11.19
CA SER A 169 10.50 -1.40 -11.33
C SER A 169 11.93 -1.55 -10.83
N LEU A 170 12.90 -1.11 -11.61
CA LEU A 170 14.30 -1.04 -11.19
C LEU A 170 14.50 0.19 -10.32
N ARG A 171 14.88 -0.02 -9.05
CA ARG A 171 15.18 1.08 -8.13
C ARG A 171 16.42 0.80 -7.32
N ARG A 172 17.25 1.83 -7.17
CA ARG A 172 18.35 1.82 -6.20
C ARG A 172 17.79 1.91 -4.79
N LEU A 173 18.42 1.20 -3.86
CA LEU A 173 18.14 1.36 -2.44
C LEU A 173 18.48 2.79 -2.00
N THR A 174 17.82 3.26 -0.96
CA THR A 174 18.17 4.53 -0.31
C THR A 174 19.60 4.47 0.25
N VAL A 175 20.15 5.62 0.66
CA VAL A 175 21.46 5.70 1.34
C VAL A 175 21.52 4.84 2.62
N HIS A 176 20.36 4.49 3.18
CA HIS A 176 20.22 3.61 4.34
C HIS A 176 19.93 2.14 3.96
N GLY A 177 20.07 1.76 2.68
CA GLY A 177 19.82 0.39 2.23
C GLY A 177 18.34 -0.02 2.16
N ALA A 178 17.40 0.92 2.32
CA ALA A 178 15.96 0.62 2.34
C ALA A 178 15.29 0.77 0.95
N SER A 179 14.35 -0.12 0.65
CA SER A 179 13.43 -0.03 -0.50
C SER A 179 12.33 1.00 -0.23
N VAL A 180 12.18 1.98 -1.14
CA VAL A 180 11.18 3.04 -1.01
C VAL A 180 9.77 2.49 -1.17
N GLY A 181 9.53 1.62 -2.15
CA GLY A 181 8.20 1.04 -2.36
C GLY A 181 7.78 0.13 -1.22
N LYS A 182 8.71 -0.66 -0.67
CA LYS A 182 8.45 -1.49 0.50
C LYS A 182 8.12 -0.63 1.71
N ALA A 183 8.90 0.43 1.97
CA ALA A 183 8.62 1.38 3.04
C ALA A 183 7.24 2.04 2.89
N LYS A 184 6.84 2.44 1.67
CA LYS A 184 5.50 2.98 1.39
C LYS A 184 4.39 1.97 1.66
N ALA A 185 4.56 0.72 1.23
CA ALA A 185 3.56 -0.33 1.45
C ALA A 185 3.39 -0.66 2.93
N LEU A 186 4.51 -0.79 3.67
CA LEU A 186 4.51 -1.01 5.11
C LEU A 186 3.90 0.16 5.87
N PHE A 187 4.22 1.40 5.47
CA PHE A 187 3.62 2.60 6.04
C PHE A 187 2.09 2.60 5.91
N VAL A 188 1.56 2.28 4.72
CA VAL A 188 0.11 2.20 4.55
C VAL A 188 -0.48 1.05 5.37
N ARG A 189 0.20 -0.10 5.40
CA ARG A 189 -0.25 -1.28 6.15
C ARG A 189 -0.32 -1.01 7.66
N SER A 190 0.67 -0.32 8.24
CA SER A 190 0.67 0.02 9.66
C SER A 190 -0.45 0.98 10.05
N HIS A 191 -0.97 1.76 9.09
CA HIS A 191 -2.14 2.61 9.30
C HIS A 191 -3.48 1.90 9.02
N CYS A 192 -3.47 0.62 8.67
CA CYS A 192 -4.66 -0.18 8.35
C CYS A 192 -4.91 -1.32 9.35
N THR A 193 -4.38 -1.23 10.57
CA THR A 193 -4.54 -2.24 11.63
C THR A 193 -6.00 -2.37 12.08
N HIS A 194 -6.73 -1.25 12.18
CA HIS A 194 -8.13 -1.25 12.57
C HIS A 194 -9.07 -1.54 11.37
N THR A 195 -10.01 -2.47 11.53
CA THR A 195 -10.92 -2.94 10.47
C THR A 195 -11.66 -1.80 9.77
N HIS A 196 -12.23 -0.84 10.51
CA HIS A 196 -12.93 0.30 9.93
C HIS A 196 -12.02 1.19 9.07
N VAL A 197 -10.75 1.35 9.46
CA VAL A 197 -9.78 2.15 8.70
C VAL A 197 -9.42 1.46 7.40
N ARG A 198 -9.16 0.15 7.46
CA ARG A 198 -8.91 -0.66 6.26
C ARG A 198 -10.12 -0.66 5.32
N CYS A 199 -11.33 -0.82 5.85
CA CYS A 199 -12.55 -0.76 5.04
C CYS A 199 -12.75 0.62 4.41
N LEU A 200 -12.47 1.70 5.13
CA LEU A 200 -12.52 3.06 4.58
C LEU A 200 -11.52 3.23 3.43
N GLN A 201 -10.27 2.78 3.61
CA GLN A 201 -9.24 2.79 2.57
C GLN A 201 -9.70 2.07 1.30
N LEU A 202 -10.27 0.87 1.45
CA LEU A 202 -10.78 0.07 0.33
C LEU A 202 -11.98 0.74 -0.36
N LEU A 203 -12.92 1.31 0.40
CA LEU A 203 -14.08 2.03 -0.15
C LEU A 203 -13.66 3.26 -0.95
N VAL A 204 -12.76 4.09 -0.41
CA VAL A 204 -12.23 5.27 -1.10
C VAL A 204 -11.49 4.86 -2.37
N LYS A 205 -10.65 3.81 -2.31
CA LYS A 205 -9.96 3.26 -3.47
C LYS A 205 -10.93 2.80 -4.56
N GLN A 206 -11.97 2.04 -4.19
CA GLN A 206 -12.98 1.55 -5.11
C GLN A 206 -13.76 2.69 -5.76
N TRP A 207 -14.21 3.66 -4.96
CA TRP A 207 -14.91 4.85 -5.44
C TRP A 207 -14.02 5.63 -6.42
N ALA A 208 -12.76 5.90 -6.07
CA ALA A 208 -11.83 6.63 -6.93
C ALA A 208 -11.55 5.88 -8.24
N LYS A 209 -11.43 4.54 -8.19
CA LYS A 209 -11.28 3.69 -9.38
C LYS A 209 -12.52 3.75 -10.26
N ALA A 210 -13.71 3.60 -9.69
CA ALA A 210 -14.99 3.64 -10.41
C ALA A 210 -15.23 5.00 -11.09
N ARG A 211 -14.73 6.08 -10.49
CA ARG A 211 -14.78 7.44 -11.05
C ARG A 211 -13.65 7.77 -12.04
N GLY A 212 -12.74 6.82 -12.31
CA GLY A 212 -11.59 7.04 -13.19
C GLY A 212 -10.56 8.04 -12.65
N LEU A 213 -10.53 8.26 -11.33
CA LEU A 213 -9.64 9.23 -10.66
C LEU A 213 -8.26 8.64 -10.36
N ILE A 214 -8.09 7.32 -10.48
CA ILE A 214 -6.80 6.64 -10.35
C ILE A 214 -6.19 6.45 -11.74
N ASN A 215 -5.38 7.42 -12.18
CA ASN A 215 -4.69 7.33 -13.47
C ASN A 215 -3.44 8.23 -13.53
N PRO A 216 -2.29 7.74 -13.04
CA PRO A 216 -1.06 8.53 -12.98
C PRO A 216 -0.54 8.94 -14.36
N THR A 217 -0.74 8.11 -15.38
CA THR A 217 -0.29 8.42 -16.75
C THR A 217 -1.11 9.54 -17.40
N ALA A 218 -2.33 9.78 -16.92
CA ALA A 218 -3.17 10.91 -17.31
C ALA A 218 -3.08 12.11 -16.35
N GLY A 219 -2.04 12.18 -15.50
CA GLY A 219 -1.85 13.27 -14.54
C GLY A 219 -2.81 13.27 -13.36
N ARG A 220 -3.51 12.15 -13.10
CA ARG A 220 -4.37 11.98 -11.91
C ARG A 220 -3.60 11.30 -10.78
N LEU A 221 -4.20 11.29 -9.59
CA LEU A 221 -3.59 10.64 -8.41
C LEU A 221 -3.40 9.13 -8.62
N ASN A 222 -2.36 8.56 -8.01
CA ASN A 222 -2.18 7.11 -7.91
C ASN A 222 -2.92 6.55 -6.69
N SER A 223 -3.04 5.22 -6.59
CA SER A 223 -3.69 4.54 -5.47
C SER A 223 -3.03 4.85 -4.11
N PHE A 224 -1.71 5.01 -4.09
CA PHE A 224 -0.96 5.38 -2.89
C PHE A 224 -1.30 6.81 -2.41
N SER A 225 -1.48 7.78 -3.33
CA SER A 225 -1.92 9.13 -3.00
C SER A 225 -3.30 9.13 -2.35
N TRP A 226 -4.25 8.35 -2.87
CA TRP A 226 -5.56 8.17 -2.22
C TRP A 226 -5.44 7.55 -0.84
N ALA A 227 -4.52 6.59 -0.66
CA ALA A 227 -4.26 6.01 0.65
C ALA A 227 -3.71 7.03 1.66
N LEU A 228 -2.80 7.90 1.20
CA LEU A 228 -2.28 9.01 2.01
C LEU A 228 -3.38 10.03 2.36
N MET A 229 -4.31 10.31 1.44
CA MET A 229 -5.44 11.21 1.72
C MET A 229 -6.33 10.67 2.84
N VAL A 230 -6.58 9.36 2.85
CA VAL A 230 -7.33 8.72 3.95
C VAL A 230 -6.53 8.80 5.25
N ILE A 231 -5.24 8.47 5.23
CA ILE A 231 -4.38 8.55 6.43
C ILE A 231 -4.36 9.98 6.99
N PHE A 232 -4.18 10.98 6.15
CA PHE A 232 -4.16 12.38 6.57
C PHE A 232 -5.49 12.82 7.19
N TYR A 233 -6.61 12.50 6.53
CA TYR A 233 -7.95 12.73 7.07
C TYR A 233 -8.10 12.13 8.47
N LEU A 234 -7.64 10.89 8.65
CA LEU A 234 -7.70 10.21 9.92
C LEU A 234 -6.81 10.89 10.98
N GLN A 235 -5.60 11.31 10.62
CA GLN A 235 -4.70 12.06 11.50
C GLN A 235 -5.35 13.34 12.04
N GLN A 236 -6.09 14.08 11.20
CA GLN A 236 -6.78 15.32 11.61
C GLN A 236 -7.90 15.09 12.64
N ARG A 237 -8.40 13.86 12.77
CA ARG A 237 -9.48 13.48 13.71
C ARG A 237 -8.97 12.70 14.92
N ALA A 238 -7.69 12.85 15.25
CA ALA A 238 -7.02 12.21 16.38
C ALA A 238 -6.93 10.65 16.35
N LEU A 239 -7.02 10.02 15.16
CA LEU A 239 -6.87 8.56 15.02
C LEU A 239 -5.44 8.04 15.04
N HIS A 240 -4.43 8.89 15.17
CA HIS A 240 -3.03 8.46 15.24
C HIS A 240 -2.74 7.55 16.45
N LEU A 241 -3.67 7.45 17.41
CA LEU A 241 -3.54 6.63 18.61
C LEU A 241 -3.79 5.13 18.38
N LEU A 242 -4.38 4.72 17.24
CA LEU A 242 -4.62 3.30 16.92
C LEU A 242 -3.50 2.63 16.10
N THR A 243 -2.43 3.37 15.78
CA THR A 243 -1.26 2.81 15.08
C THR A 243 -0.25 2.15 16.01
N ASN A 244 -0.46 2.24 17.33
CA ASN A 244 0.38 1.59 18.33
C ASN A 244 -0.45 0.51 19.03
N THR A 245 -0.63 -0.63 18.35
CA THR A 245 -0.78 -1.89 19.08
C THR A 245 0.62 -2.41 19.31
N ASP A 246 0.95 -2.67 20.58
CA ASP A 246 2.22 -3.21 21.05
C ASP A 246 2.65 -4.44 20.25
N ASP A 247 3.50 -4.25 19.24
CA ASP A 247 4.33 -5.28 18.62
C ASP A 247 5.45 -4.59 17.81
N GLU A 248 6.61 -4.47 18.44
CA GLU A 248 7.96 -4.57 17.87
C GLU A 248 8.11 -4.26 16.36
N ALA A 249 7.80 -3.03 15.96
CA ALA A 249 8.33 -2.43 14.73
C ALA A 249 9.34 -1.35 15.10
N GLU A 250 10.36 -1.74 15.87
CA GLU A 250 11.58 -0.94 15.99
C GLU A 250 12.24 -0.82 14.61
N ASP A 251 12.64 0.40 14.29
CA ASP A 251 13.52 0.79 13.20
C ASP A 251 13.02 0.59 11.76
N VAL A 252 12.35 1.61 11.22
CA VAL A 252 12.58 2.18 9.86
C VAL A 252 11.80 3.47 9.60
N ILE A 253 10.88 3.90 10.45
CA ILE A 253 10.31 5.26 10.34
C ILE A 253 11.05 6.15 11.32
N LEU A 254 11.78 7.14 10.80
CA LEU A 254 12.27 8.28 11.56
C LEU A 254 11.08 8.96 12.26
N ALA A 255 10.75 8.48 13.45
CA ALA A 255 9.92 9.17 14.41
C ALA A 255 10.73 10.37 14.88
N ASP A 256 10.67 11.45 14.09
CA ASP A 256 11.09 12.76 14.56
C ASP A 256 10.19 13.11 15.76
N GLU A 257 10.77 13.61 16.85
CA GLU A 257 10.10 14.11 18.06
C GLU A 257 8.99 15.14 17.76
N ALA A 258 8.89 15.59 16.51
CA ALA A 258 7.83 16.42 15.94
C ALA A 258 6.42 15.79 15.91
N ASN A 259 6.27 14.48 16.16
CA ASN A 259 4.96 13.82 16.21
C ASN A 259 4.32 13.80 17.61
N LYS A 260 4.93 14.47 18.60
CA LYS A 260 4.22 14.79 19.86
C LYS A 260 3.18 15.87 19.55
N PRO A 261 1.88 15.66 19.84
CA PRO A 261 0.89 16.73 19.73
C PRO A 261 1.34 17.89 20.62
N ARG A 262 1.53 19.08 20.03
CA ARG A 262 1.78 20.28 20.83
C ARG A 262 0.52 20.62 21.61
N GLU A 263 0.68 20.92 22.89
CA GLU A 263 -0.40 21.43 23.74
C GLU A 263 -1.06 22.62 23.04
N GLY A 264 -2.34 22.49 22.68
CA GLY A 264 -3.13 23.58 22.08
C GLY A 264 -3.96 23.22 20.84
N GLU A 265 -3.81 22.04 20.23
CA GLU A 265 -4.77 21.61 19.19
C GLU A 265 -6.10 21.24 19.86
N HIS A 266 -7.14 22.03 19.58
CA HIS A 266 -8.52 21.80 20.01
C HIS A 266 -9.01 20.46 19.46
N ARG A 267 -8.77 19.39 20.21
CA ARG A 267 -9.43 18.10 20.01
C ARG A 267 -10.92 18.31 20.26
N GLN A 268 -11.73 18.14 19.22
CA GLN A 268 -13.18 18.21 19.38
C GLN A 268 -13.62 16.98 20.17
N GLN A 269 -14.25 17.19 21.33
CA GLN A 269 -14.75 16.14 22.22
C GLN A 269 -15.61 15.11 21.48
N GLU A 270 -16.36 15.56 20.47
CA GLU A 270 -17.20 14.75 19.59
C GLU A 270 -16.42 13.69 18.79
N ASP A 271 -15.15 13.97 18.44
CA ASP A 271 -14.32 13.00 17.73
C ASP A 271 -13.91 11.85 18.68
N LEU A 272 -13.52 12.15 19.92
CA LEU A 272 -13.13 11.14 20.91
C LEU A 272 -14.30 10.19 21.24
N GLU A 273 -15.50 10.74 21.46
CA GLU A 273 -16.71 9.94 21.76
C GLU A 273 -17.14 9.06 20.57
N PHE A 274 -16.96 9.55 19.34
CA PHE A 274 -17.20 8.76 18.14
C PHE A 274 -16.24 7.55 18.03
N TRP A 275 -15.01 7.68 18.52
CA TRP A 275 -14.01 6.60 18.52
C TRP A 275 -14.26 5.54 19.60
N ASP A 276 -14.64 5.94 20.81
CA ASP A 276 -15.05 4.98 21.86
C ASP A 276 -16.19 4.09 21.36
N THR A 277 -17.08 4.66 20.55
CA THR A 277 -18.18 3.92 19.91
C THR A 277 -17.69 2.92 18.86
N LEU A 278 -16.61 3.24 18.12
CA LEU A 278 -16.03 2.37 17.08
C LEU A 278 -15.27 1.17 17.65
N ALA A 279 -14.63 1.33 18.81
CA ALA A 279 -13.98 0.23 19.54
C ALA A 279 -14.98 -0.79 20.10
N CYS A 280 -16.21 -0.36 20.38
CA CYS A 280 -17.30 -1.19 20.90
C CYS A 280 -18.32 -1.55 19.80
N SER A 281 -17.97 -2.44 18.85
CA SER A 281 -18.86 -2.71 17.70
C SER A 281 -19.48 -4.11 17.70
N HIS A 282 -20.81 -4.17 17.82
CA HIS A 282 -21.65 -5.27 17.31
C HIS A 282 -21.93 -5.04 15.80
N SER A 283 -22.23 -6.11 15.05
CA SER A 283 -22.35 -6.12 13.56
C SER A 283 -23.23 -5.00 12.95
N SER A 284 -24.33 -4.60 13.60
CA SER A 284 -25.23 -3.56 13.10
C SER A 284 -24.67 -2.13 13.22
N ALA A 285 -23.76 -1.87 14.17
CA ALA A 285 -23.12 -0.57 14.35
C ALA A 285 -22.01 -0.31 13.32
N PHE A 286 -21.26 -1.36 12.96
CA PHE A 286 -20.11 -1.30 12.05
C PHE A 286 -20.42 -0.55 10.75
N THR A 287 -21.49 -0.95 10.06
CA THR A 287 -21.83 -0.38 8.76
C THR A 287 -22.23 1.09 8.86
N SER A 288 -22.96 1.45 9.92
CA SER A 288 -23.36 2.85 10.16
C SER A 288 -22.16 3.75 10.46
N GLN A 289 -21.19 3.25 11.22
CA GLN A 289 -19.97 3.98 11.56
C GLN A 289 -19.06 4.11 10.34
N LEU A 290 -18.94 3.06 9.52
CA LEU A 290 -18.19 3.10 8.27
C LEU A 290 -18.81 4.07 7.26
N ALA A 291 -20.14 4.12 7.16
CA ALA A 291 -20.86 5.10 6.35
C ALA A 291 -20.59 6.54 6.84
N ALA A 292 -20.62 6.75 8.15
CA ALA A 292 -20.27 8.04 8.74
C ALA A 292 -18.82 8.42 8.43
N LEU A 293 -17.86 7.50 8.56
CA LEU A 293 -16.46 7.74 8.22
C LEU A 293 -16.28 8.15 6.76
N LEU A 294 -16.94 7.44 5.84
CA LEU A 294 -16.86 7.73 4.41
C LEU A 294 -17.48 9.09 4.06
N SER A 295 -18.65 9.40 4.63
CA SER A 295 -19.31 10.70 4.44
C SER A 295 -18.43 11.84 4.93
N LYS A 296 -17.89 11.70 6.15
CA LYS A 296 -17.02 12.69 6.76
C LYS A 296 -15.67 12.84 6.05
N PHE A 297 -15.14 11.78 5.43
CA PHE A 297 -13.96 11.85 4.55
C PHE A 297 -14.21 12.76 3.35
N PHE A 298 -15.36 12.62 2.68
CA PHE A 298 -15.69 13.47 1.53
C PHE A 298 -15.94 14.92 1.94
N ALA A 299 -16.64 15.16 3.05
CA ALA A 299 -16.83 16.51 3.60
C ALA A 299 -15.49 17.17 3.96
N PHE A 300 -14.56 16.42 4.57
CA PHE A 300 -13.24 16.95 4.89
C PHE A 300 -12.49 17.41 3.63
N TRP A 301 -12.46 16.59 2.57
CA TRP A 301 -11.73 16.93 1.35
C TRP A 301 -12.48 17.92 0.43
N SER A 302 -13.79 18.12 0.60
CA SER A 302 -14.51 19.18 -0.10
C SER A 302 -14.15 20.56 0.43
N ASP A 303 -13.86 20.65 1.72
CA ASP A 303 -13.60 21.91 2.43
C ASP A 303 -12.09 22.15 2.62
N PHE A 304 -11.24 21.24 2.16
CA PHE A 304 -9.80 21.31 2.33
C PHE A 304 -9.18 22.46 1.50
N ASP A 305 -8.40 23.31 2.15
CA ASP A 305 -7.67 24.40 1.49
C ASP A 305 -6.53 23.87 0.61
N LEU A 306 -6.70 23.95 -0.70
CA LEU A 306 -5.71 23.49 -1.67
C LEU A 306 -4.46 24.39 -1.76
N ASN A 307 -4.42 25.53 -1.06
CA ASN A 307 -3.19 26.32 -0.88
C ASN A 307 -2.26 25.73 0.19
N CYS A 308 -2.60 24.54 0.68
CA CYS A 308 -2.00 23.93 1.84
C CYS A 308 -1.60 22.48 1.52
N VAL A 309 -0.41 22.08 1.94
CA VAL A 309 0.14 20.73 1.74
C VAL A 309 -0.31 19.84 2.88
N ALA A 310 -1.11 18.82 2.57
CA ALA A 310 -1.47 17.75 3.49
C ALA A 310 -0.24 16.88 3.82
N SER A 311 0.47 17.19 4.90
CA SER A 311 1.67 16.47 5.29
C SER A 311 1.32 15.32 6.24
N VAL A 312 1.22 14.11 5.68
CA VAL A 312 1.06 12.87 6.46
C VAL A 312 2.22 12.66 7.44
N ARG A 313 3.43 13.10 7.07
CA ARG A 313 4.62 13.01 7.92
C ARG A 313 4.50 13.84 9.20
N LEU A 314 3.86 15.00 9.11
CA LEU A 314 3.71 15.91 10.26
C LEU A 314 2.30 15.87 10.87
N GLY A 315 1.40 15.08 10.31
CA GLY A 315 0.01 15.02 10.74
C GLY A 315 -0.73 16.37 10.65
N ARG A 316 -0.28 17.31 9.81
CA ARG A 316 -0.86 18.66 9.73
C ARG A 316 -0.74 19.31 8.36
N CYS A 317 -1.51 20.37 8.16
CA CYS A 317 -1.42 21.21 6.97
C CYS A 317 -0.18 22.12 7.04
N ILE A 318 0.55 22.24 5.94
CA ILE A 318 1.67 23.18 5.80
C ILE A 318 1.32 24.16 4.69
N PRO A 319 1.35 25.49 4.90
CA PRO A 319 1.16 26.44 3.82
C PRO A 319 2.10 26.15 2.64
N THR A 320 1.59 26.19 1.40
CA THR A 320 2.40 25.84 0.22
C THR A 320 3.65 26.70 0.09
N ALA A 321 3.58 27.98 0.48
CA ALA A 321 4.74 28.87 0.50
C ALA A 321 5.88 28.33 1.38
N ASP A 322 5.56 27.80 2.56
CA ASP A 322 6.54 27.27 3.51
C ASP A 322 7.10 25.91 3.05
N ALA A 323 6.25 25.09 2.44
CA ALA A 323 6.64 23.78 1.91
C ALA A 323 7.65 23.89 0.75
N LEU A 324 7.49 24.89 -0.12
CA LEU A 324 8.40 25.14 -1.25
C LEU A 324 9.77 25.66 -0.77
N CYS A 325 9.80 26.54 0.24
CA CYS A 325 11.04 27.05 0.83
C CYS A 325 11.90 25.95 1.47
N ALA A 326 11.27 24.95 2.10
CA ALA A 326 11.98 23.82 2.72
C ALA A 326 12.66 22.88 1.70
N HIS A 327 12.22 22.88 0.44
CA HIS A 327 12.87 22.13 -0.64
C HIS A 327 14.07 22.86 -1.25
N THR A 328 14.07 24.19 -1.26
CA THR A 328 15.18 24.99 -1.81
C THR A 328 16.39 25.10 -0.89
N SER A 329 16.24 24.87 0.43
CA SER A 329 17.35 24.97 1.39
C SER A 329 18.16 23.67 1.55
N ARG A 330 17.86 22.63 0.77
CA ARG A 330 18.58 21.34 0.74
C ARG A 330 19.20 21.02 -0.63
N ALA A 331 19.28 22.01 -1.52
CA ALA A 331 20.00 21.91 -2.80
C ALA A 331 21.42 22.46 -2.65
#